data_AF-A0A543PUQ6-F1
#
_entry.id   AF-A0A543PUQ6-F1
#
_cell.length_a   1.000
_cell.length_b   1.000
_cell.length_c   1.000
_cell.angle_alpha   90.00
_cell.angle_beta   90.00
_cell.angle_gamma   90.00
#
_symmetry.space_group_name_H-M   'P 1'
#
loop_
_entity.id
_entity.type
_entity.pdbx_description
1 polymer ?
#
loop_
_entity_poly.entity_id
_entity_poly.type
_entity_poly.pdbx_seq_one_letter_code
_entity_poly.pdbx_strand_id
1 'polypeptide(L)'
;MTKSILDRGRSPLIARVSDLAVGLAVAGLLGIGIAAPASAREAIDPNSLNPAPPASFNATCYRNGSHIACDLAFSDPPVVDDDSGIVCDGTAIHISQFRSVVGKRLYDAGGNLLQRHFRETLDGTFTNPRTGQVVLWTQHDTVIHDLAVPGDTSTGAEKVSGLETRAWLPGGGTVLTDAGRFVTDVSTDEVVSISAHHPFDDYFRLGDASAVAPLCAALT
;
A
#
# COMPACT_ATOMS: atom_id res chain seq x y z
N MET A 1 -32.93 -60.85 21.18
CA MET A 1 -32.15 -61.37 22.34
C MET A 1 -31.27 -60.23 22.84
N THR A 2 -31.68 -59.51 23.90
CA THR A 2 -31.22 -59.65 25.32
C THR A 2 -29.72 -59.37 25.47
N LYS A 3 -29.19 -58.54 26.38
CA LYS A 3 -29.58 -58.00 27.71
C LYS A 3 -28.54 -56.89 28.05
N SER A 4 -28.91 -55.71 28.58
CA SER A 4 -28.97 -55.31 30.01
C SER A 4 -27.59 -55.02 30.65
N ILE A 5 -27.25 -53.75 30.99
CA ILE A 5 -27.47 -53.00 32.26
C ILE A 5 -26.60 -53.47 33.44
N LEU A 6 -25.83 -52.54 34.03
CA LEU A 6 -25.77 -52.11 35.46
C LEU A 6 -24.41 -51.37 35.68
N ASP A 7 -24.32 -50.09 36.06
CA ASP A 7 -24.85 -49.33 37.21
C ASP A 7 -24.08 -49.53 38.53
N ARG A 8 -24.05 -48.45 39.32
CA ARG A 8 -23.50 -48.18 40.68
C ARG A 8 -22.17 -47.43 40.68
N GLY A 9 -22.06 -46.17 41.12
CA GLY A 9 -22.88 -45.37 42.02
C GLY A 9 -22.22 -45.28 43.40
N ARG A 10 -21.97 -44.04 43.89
CA ARG A 10 -21.96 -43.64 45.31
C ARG A 10 -21.60 -42.15 45.49
N SER A 11 -22.62 -41.32 45.65
CA SER A 11 -22.69 -40.28 46.70
C SER A 11 -23.22 -40.95 47.99
N PRO A 12 -23.36 -40.34 49.20
CA PRO A 12 -23.37 -38.92 49.60
C PRO A 12 -22.55 -38.66 50.92
N LEU A 13 -22.45 -37.46 51.52
CA LEU A 13 -23.35 -36.88 52.54
C LEU A 13 -22.63 -35.60 53.09
N ILE A 14 -23.22 -34.40 53.00
CA ILE A 14 -24.06 -33.68 54.00
C ILE A 14 -23.30 -33.05 55.18
N ALA A 15 -23.58 -31.75 55.38
CA ALA A 15 -23.72 -30.96 56.63
C ALA A 15 -22.80 -29.71 56.65
N ARG A 16 -23.20 -28.51 57.08
CA ARG A 16 -24.46 -27.93 57.58
C ARG A 16 -24.26 -26.39 57.58
N VAL A 17 -25.35 -25.67 57.25
CA VAL A 17 -25.90 -24.41 57.82
C VAL A 17 -24.97 -23.50 58.64
N SER A 18 -24.91 -22.21 58.30
CA SER A 18 -25.52 -21.11 59.08
C SER A 18 -24.86 -19.74 58.87
N ASP A 19 -25.72 -18.72 58.92
CA ASP A 19 -25.51 -17.34 59.33
C ASP A 19 -25.43 -16.21 58.29
N LEU A 20 -26.49 -15.40 58.38
CA LEU A 20 -26.65 -14.03 57.94
C LEU A 20 -25.42 -13.16 58.25
N ALA A 21 -25.04 -12.35 57.26
CA ALA A 21 -24.59 -10.99 57.52
C ALA A 21 -24.95 -10.10 56.32
N VAL A 22 -26.01 -9.30 56.51
CA VAL A 22 -26.27 -8.10 55.70
C VAL A 22 -25.15 -7.11 56.00
N GLY A 23 -24.37 -6.75 54.97
CA GLY A 23 -23.32 -5.74 55.06
C GLY A 23 -23.36 -4.83 53.84
N LEU A 24 -24.05 -3.70 53.97
CA LEU A 24 -23.91 -2.53 53.09
C LEU A 24 -22.46 -2.01 53.16
N ALA A 25 -21.80 -1.86 52.01
CA ALA A 25 -20.91 -0.75 51.68
C ALA A 25 -20.35 -0.92 50.25
N VAL A 26 -21.13 -0.56 49.23
CA VAL A 26 -20.58 -0.28 47.89
C VAL A 26 -19.95 1.11 47.95
N ALA A 27 -18.71 1.18 48.42
CA ALA A 27 -17.86 2.35 48.21
C ALA A 27 -17.42 2.36 46.74
N GLY A 28 -18.21 3.02 45.90
CA GLY A 28 -17.82 3.31 44.52
C GLY A 28 -16.62 4.24 44.52
N LEU A 29 -15.42 3.68 44.43
CA LEU A 29 -14.24 4.45 44.02
C LEU A 29 -14.50 4.92 42.59
N LEU A 30 -14.85 6.20 42.46
CA LEU A 30 -14.64 7.00 41.27
C LEU A 30 -13.15 6.93 40.93
N GLY A 31 -12.79 5.94 40.11
CA GLY A 31 -11.53 5.94 39.39
C GLY A 31 -11.56 7.12 38.44
N ILE A 32 -11.03 8.26 38.89
CA ILE A 32 -10.63 9.36 38.01
C ILE A 32 -9.50 8.78 37.18
N GLY A 33 -9.86 8.18 36.04
CA GLY A 33 -8.91 7.80 35.01
C GLY A 33 -8.16 9.07 34.64
N ILE A 34 -6.88 9.12 35.03
CA ILE A 34 -5.96 10.16 34.61
C ILE A 34 -5.90 10.00 33.09
N ALA A 35 -6.69 10.78 32.36
CA ALA A 35 -6.49 10.94 30.94
C ALA A 35 -5.10 11.55 30.81
N ALA A 36 -4.09 10.71 30.59
CA ALA A 36 -2.77 11.17 30.25
C ALA A 36 -2.94 12.17 29.09
N PRO A 37 -2.33 13.36 29.15
CA PRO A 37 -2.47 14.31 28.07
C PRO A 37 -1.99 13.60 26.81
N ALA A 38 -2.90 13.42 25.85
CA ALA A 38 -2.50 13.10 24.50
C ALA A 38 -1.57 14.24 24.11
N SER A 39 -0.26 13.98 24.11
CA SER A 39 0.74 14.97 23.75
C SER A 39 0.41 15.37 22.33
N ALA A 40 -0.19 16.54 22.18
CA ALA A 40 -0.50 17.12 20.89
C ALA A 40 0.84 17.17 20.14
N ARG A 41 0.93 16.45 19.02
CA ARG A 41 2.15 16.42 18.23
C ARG A 41 2.44 17.85 17.80
N GLU A 42 3.68 18.31 17.98
CA GLU A 42 4.11 19.65 17.56
C GLU A 42 3.92 19.75 16.04
N ALA A 43 3.03 20.62 15.59
CA ALA A 43 2.81 20.87 14.18
C ALA A 43 4.03 21.56 13.57
N ILE A 44 4.45 21.12 12.40
CA ILE A 44 5.55 21.70 11.64
C ILE A 44 4.99 22.29 10.34
N ASP A 45 5.42 23.49 9.96
CA ASP A 45 5.10 24.06 8.65
C ASP A 45 5.78 23.22 7.55
N PRO A 46 5.02 22.55 6.65
CA PRO A 46 5.59 21.73 5.58
C PRO A 46 6.57 22.51 4.69
N ASN A 47 6.37 23.83 4.53
CA ASN A 47 7.21 24.67 3.67
C ASN A 47 8.58 24.98 4.31
N SER A 48 8.76 24.68 5.59
CA SER A 48 10.05 24.84 6.29
C SER A 48 11.02 23.66 6.08
N LEU A 49 10.57 22.59 5.41
CA LEU A 49 11.33 21.35 5.21
C LEU A 49 12.16 21.38 3.92
N ASN A 50 13.14 20.49 3.84
CA ASN A 50 14.11 20.39 2.75
C ASN A 50 14.16 18.98 2.11
N PRO A 51 13.69 18.80 0.87
CA PRO A 51 12.81 19.72 0.15
C PRO A 51 11.42 19.72 0.82
N ALA A 52 10.70 20.83 0.67
CA ALA A 52 9.31 20.89 1.09
C ALA A 52 8.47 19.81 0.37
N PRO A 53 7.44 19.23 1.02
CA PRO A 53 6.39 18.52 0.29
C PRO A 53 5.78 19.42 -0.80
N PRO A 54 5.52 18.91 -2.01
CA PRO A 54 4.76 19.64 -3.02
C PRO A 54 3.44 20.16 -2.45
N ALA A 55 3.08 21.40 -2.77
CA ALA A 55 1.87 22.03 -2.23
C ALA A 55 0.59 21.25 -2.58
N SER A 56 0.54 20.62 -3.76
CA SER A 56 -0.58 19.78 -4.22
C SER A 56 -0.82 18.55 -3.34
N PHE A 57 0.14 18.15 -2.50
CA PHE A 57 0.02 16.97 -1.64
C PHE A 57 -0.72 17.23 -0.34
N ASN A 58 -1.02 18.51 -0.02
CA ASN A 58 -1.71 18.93 1.20
C ASN A 58 -1.12 18.28 2.47
N ALA A 59 0.21 18.21 2.55
CA ALA A 59 0.90 17.46 3.59
C ALA A 59 0.65 18.05 4.98
N THR A 60 0.40 17.18 5.97
CA THR A 60 0.31 17.55 7.39
C THR A 60 1.53 17.03 8.11
N CYS A 61 2.37 17.94 8.61
CA CYS A 61 3.66 17.60 9.22
C CYS A 61 3.65 17.80 10.73
N TYR A 62 4.35 16.90 11.44
CA TYR A 62 4.48 16.97 12.89
C TYR A 62 5.79 16.38 13.38
N ARG A 63 6.26 16.85 14.54
CA ARG A 63 7.42 16.26 15.23
C ARG A 63 7.07 14.90 15.83
N ASN A 64 7.93 13.91 15.59
CA ASN A 64 7.82 12.55 16.10
C ASN A 64 9.17 12.10 16.69
N GLY A 65 9.38 12.35 17.98
CA GLY A 65 10.68 12.15 18.62
C GLY A 65 11.75 13.05 17.98
N SER A 66 12.84 12.45 17.50
CA SER A 66 13.94 13.14 16.82
C SER A 66 13.72 13.39 15.32
N HIS A 67 12.53 13.06 14.80
CA HIS A 67 12.22 13.18 13.37
C HIS A 67 11.01 14.08 13.14
N ILE A 68 10.83 14.50 11.90
CA ILE A 68 9.59 15.13 11.44
C ILE A 68 8.93 14.17 10.46
N ALA A 69 7.65 13.89 10.68
CA ALA A 69 6.86 13.04 9.78
C ALA A 69 5.77 13.89 9.13
N CYS A 70 5.58 13.71 7.83
CA CYS A 70 4.49 14.33 7.08
C CYS A 70 3.58 13.25 6.50
N ASP A 71 2.30 13.33 6.81
CA ASP A 71 1.25 12.54 6.18
C ASP A 71 0.72 13.27 4.95
N LEU A 72 0.51 12.56 3.85
CA LEU A 72 0.01 13.14 2.59
C LEU A 72 -0.92 12.20 1.84
N ALA A 73 -1.81 12.79 1.05
CA ALA A 73 -2.65 12.10 0.10
C ALA A 73 -2.89 13.01 -1.11
N PHE A 74 -2.76 12.46 -2.31
CA PHE A 74 -2.97 13.21 -3.55
C PHE A 74 -3.39 12.27 -4.68
N SER A 75 -3.88 12.87 -5.76
CA SER A 75 -4.17 12.19 -7.01
C SER A 75 -3.62 13.02 -8.16
N ASP A 76 -3.13 12.35 -9.19
CA ASP A 76 -2.73 13.05 -10.42
C ASP A 76 -3.98 13.36 -11.27
N PRO A 77 -3.91 14.34 -12.18
CA PRO A 77 -4.91 14.48 -13.23
C PRO A 77 -5.06 13.17 -14.01
N PRO A 78 -6.28 12.82 -14.45
CA PRO A 78 -6.48 11.61 -15.22
C PRO A 78 -5.73 11.68 -16.56
N VAL A 79 -5.12 10.57 -16.95
CA VAL A 79 -4.60 10.35 -18.30
C VAL A 79 -5.71 9.71 -19.11
N VAL A 80 -5.97 10.24 -20.32
CA VAL A 80 -7.06 9.79 -21.17
C VAL A 80 -6.55 9.58 -22.59
N ASP A 81 -6.68 8.35 -23.07
CA ASP A 81 -6.34 7.90 -24.42
C ASP A 81 -4.94 8.32 -24.89
N ASP A 82 -3.96 8.25 -24.00
CA ASP A 82 -2.57 8.59 -24.31
C ASP A 82 -1.82 7.38 -24.88
N ASP A 83 -0.66 7.58 -25.49
CA ASP A 83 0.16 6.48 -26.01
C ASP A 83 0.74 5.65 -24.85
N SER A 84 0.47 4.34 -24.83
CA SER A 84 1.03 3.43 -23.82
C SER A 84 2.49 3.03 -24.09
N GLY A 85 2.99 3.30 -25.31
CA GLY A 85 4.27 2.77 -25.81
C GLY A 85 4.21 1.30 -26.25
N ILE A 86 3.08 0.61 -26.07
CA ILE A 86 2.89 -0.79 -26.47
C ILE A 86 2.34 -0.82 -27.90
N VAL A 87 2.96 -1.64 -28.75
CA VAL A 87 2.52 -1.88 -30.12
C VAL A 87 2.06 -3.32 -30.31
N CYS A 88 0.80 -3.50 -30.68
CA CYS A 88 0.20 -4.80 -31.01
C CYS A 88 -0.21 -4.83 -32.49
N ASP A 89 0.31 -5.79 -33.25
CA ASP A 89 0.06 -5.95 -34.70
C ASP A 89 0.16 -4.63 -35.51
N GLY A 90 1.19 -3.85 -35.20
CA GLY A 90 1.45 -2.55 -35.82
C GLY A 90 0.45 -1.45 -35.44
N THR A 91 -0.26 -1.59 -34.31
CA THR A 91 -1.15 -0.58 -33.75
C THR A 91 -0.64 -0.16 -32.38
N ALA A 92 -0.45 1.14 -32.16
CA ALA A 92 -0.17 1.67 -30.83
C ALA A 92 -1.41 1.51 -29.95
N ILE A 93 -1.21 0.96 -28.75
CA ILE A 93 -2.25 0.79 -27.75
C ILE A 93 -2.34 2.07 -26.94
N HIS A 94 -3.56 2.55 -26.71
CA HIS A 94 -3.79 3.69 -25.86
C HIS A 94 -3.94 3.27 -24.39
N ILE A 95 -3.56 4.14 -23.47
CA ILE A 95 -3.76 3.99 -22.04
C ILE A 95 -4.62 5.13 -21.49
N SER A 96 -5.58 4.78 -20.65
CA SER A 96 -6.25 5.73 -19.76
C SER A 96 -6.04 5.28 -18.33
N GLN A 97 -5.77 6.22 -17.42
CA GLN A 97 -5.54 5.89 -16.02
C GLN A 97 -5.89 7.01 -15.05
N PHE A 98 -6.21 6.61 -13.83
CA PHE A 98 -6.32 7.47 -12.66
C PHE A 98 -5.39 6.94 -11.58
N ARG A 99 -4.60 7.84 -10.97
CA ARG A 99 -3.67 7.50 -9.88
C ARG A 99 -4.07 8.19 -8.58
N SER A 100 -4.09 7.43 -7.50
CA SER A 100 -4.28 7.91 -6.13
C SER A 100 -3.14 7.42 -5.25
N VAL A 101 -2.61 8.32 -4.42
CA VAL A 101 -1.46 8.07 -3.56
C VAL A 101 -1.80 8.45 -2.13
N VAL A 102 -1.45 7.56 -1.20
CA VAL A 102 -1.35 7.89 0.23
C VAL A 102 0.06 7.61 0.69
N GLY A 103 0.60 8.44 1.57
CA GLY A 103 1.93 8.17 2.03
C GLY A 103 2.47 9.05 3.13
N LYS A 104 3.77 8.86 3.35
CA LYS A 104 4.55 9.52 4.37
C LYS A 104 5.86 10.01 3.80
N ARG A 105 6.29 11.17 4.27
CA ARG A 105 7.68 11.62 4.16
C ARG A 105 8.28 11.70 5.56
N LEU A 106 9.49 11.20 5.71
CA LEU A 106 10.26 11.25 6.95
C LEU A 106 11.46 12.16 6.78
N TYR A 107 11.63 13.09 7.71
CA TYR A 107 12.73 14.04 7.74
C TYR A 107 13.52 13.89 9.04
N ASP A 108 14.79 14.28 9.02
CA ASP A 108 15.62 14.42 10.22
C ASP A 108 15.15 15.58 11.12
N ALA A 109 15.82 15.78 12.25
CA ALA A 109 15.52 16.86 13.17
C ALA A 109 15.73 18.27 12.58
N GLY A 110 16.61 18.39 11.57
CA GLY A 110 16.92 19.61 10.86
C GLY A 110 15.98 19.89 9.68
N GLY A 111 15.03 19.00 9.43
CA GLY A 111 14.06 19.14 8.34
C GLY A 111 14.56 18.64 6.99
N ASN A 112 15.64 17.86 6.90
CA ASN A 112 16.09 17.26 5.64
C ASN A 112 15.43 15.89 5.42
N LEU A 113 14.94 15.65 4.20
CA LEU A 113 14.23 14.44 3.83
C LEU A 113 15.16 13.22 3.91
N LEU A 114 14.70 12.17 4.57
CA LEU A 114 15.40 10.88 4.70
C LEU A 114 14.73 9.80 3.87
N GLN A 115 13.39 9.77 3.87
CA GLN A 115 12.64 8.72 3.22
C GLN A 115 11.31 9.24 2.67
N ARG A 116 10.93 8.70 1.51
CA ARG A 116 9.56 8.77 0.97
C ARG A 116 8.97 7.37 1.00
N HIS A 117 7.73 7.24 1.45
CA HIS A 117 7.00 5.98 1.44
C HIS A 117 5.58 6.24 0.95
N PHE A 118 5.29 5.76 -0.25
CA PHE A 118 4.00 5.89 -0.91
C PHE A 118 3.37 4.52 -1.09
N ARG A 119 2.04 4.49 -1.00
CA ARG A 119 1.21 3.40 -1.49
C ARG A 119 0.33 3.98 -2.57
N GLU A 120 0.38 3.34 -3.73
CA GLU A 120 -0.24 3.87 -4.93
C GLU A 120 -1.29 2.89 -5.40
N THR A 121 -2.41 3.45 -5.84
CA THR A 121 -3.44 2.73 -6.56
C THR A 121 -3.61 3.40 -7.91
N LEU A 122 -3.49 2.62 -8.98
CA LEU A 122 -3.85 3.05 -10.31
C LEU A 122 -4.93 2.12 -10.84
N ASP A 123 -5.88 2.70 -11.55
CA ASP A 123 -6.91 1.96 -12.27
C ASP A 123 -7.04 2.56 -13.67
N GLY A 124 -7.26 1.70 -14.67
CA GLY A 124 -7.23 2.17 -16.04
C GLY A 124 -7.66 1.15 -17.08
N THR A 125 -7.42 1.52 -18.33
CA THR A 125 -7.68 0.70 -19.50
C THR A 125 -6.52 0.75 -20.49
N PHE A 126 -6.23 -0.38 -21.11
CA PHE A 126 -5.55 -0.45 -22.40
C PHE A 126 -6.60 -0.57 -23.50
N THR A 127 -6.50 0.26 -24.54
CA THR A 127 -7.47 0.30 -25.64
C THR A 127 -6.76 0.17 -26.96
N ASN A 128 -7.22 -0.73 -27.82
CA ASN A 128 -6.78 -0.77 -29.21
C ASN A 128 -7.68 0.18 -30.04
N PRO A 129 -7.16 1.32 -30.53
CA PRO A 129 -7.98 2.30 -31.24
C PRO A 129 -8.47 1.78 -32.60
N ARG A 130 -7.85 0.74 -33.16
CA ARG A 130 -8.27 0.14 -34.45
C ARG A 130 -9.47 -0.79 -34.28
N THR A 131 -9.49 -1.60 -33.23
CA THR A 131 -10.51 -2.64 -33.02
C THR A 131 -11.59 -2.22 -32.03
N GLY A 132 -11.31 -1.21 -31.19
CA GLY A 132 -12.17 -0.81 -30.08
C GLY A 132 -12.15 -1.79 -28.91
N GLN A 133 -11.27 -2.79 -28.93
CA GLN A 133 -11.10 -3.72 -27.81
C GLN A 133 -10.47 -3.02 -26.61
N VAL A 134 -10.92 -3.42 -25.42
CA VAL A 134 -10.52 -2.82 -24.15
C VAL A 134 -10.10 -3.92 -23.17
N VAL A 135 -8.96 -3.71 -22.53
CA VAL A 135 -8.47 -4.48 -21.39
C VAL A 135 -8.44 -3.56 -20.19
N LEU A 136 -9.07 -3.97 -19.09
CA LEU A 136 -9.05 -3.26 -17.82
C LEU A 136 -7.74 -3.57 -17.09
N TRP A 137 -7.20 -2.63 -16.32
CA TRP A 137 -6.06 -2.90 -15.47
C TRP A 137 -6.09 -2.13 -14.15
N THR A 138 -5.33 -2.63 -13.18
CA THR A 138 -5.13 -2.02 -11.86
C THR A 138 -3.72 -2.26 -11.37
N GLN A 139 -3.26 -1.40 -10.48
CA GLN A 139 -1.98 -1.45 -9.78
C GLN A 139 -2.19 -1.13 -8.32
N HIS A 140 -1.51 -1.88 -7.46
CA HIS A 140 -1.41 -1.65 -6.03
C HIS A 140 0.01 -1.93 -5.59
N ASP A 141 0.81 -0.88 -5.49
CA ASP A 141 2.21 -1.01 -5.10
C ASP A 141 2.57 -0.12 -3.91
N THR A 142 3.80 -0.32 -3.45
CA THR A 142 4.45 0.46 -2.42
C THR A 142 5.79 0.92 -2.95
N VAL A 143 5.96 2.24 -3.03
CA VAL A 143 7.20 2.91 -3.42
C VAL A 143 7.89 3.42 -2.16
N ILE A 144 9.10 2.94 -1.89
CA ILE A 144 9.95 3.45 -0.81
C ILE A 144 11.23 3.98 -1.43
N HIS A 145 11.51 5.26 -1.21
CA HIS A 145 12.77 5.88 -1.60
C HIS A 145 13.55 6.27 -0.34
N ASP A 146 14.64 5.56 -0.08
CA ASP A 146 15.58 5.83 1.00
C ASP A 146 16.73 6.69 0.46
N LEU A 147 16.82 7.94 0.90
CA LEU A 147 17.82 8.89 0.39
C LEU A 147 19.20 8.58 0.99
N ALA A 148 20.23 8.58 0.15
CA ALA A 148 21.62 8.42 0.61
C ALA A 148 22.17 9.73 1.20
N VAL A 149 21.74 10.88 0.66
CA VAL A 149 22.07 12.21 1.17
C VAL A 149 20.78 12.89 1.64
N PRO A 150 20.66 13.24 2.94
CA PRO A 150 19.46 13.91 3.45
C PRO A 150 19.11 15.17 2.66
N GLY A 151 17.87 15.26 2.20
CA GLY A 151 17.36 16.39 1.42
C GLY A 151 17.70 16.35 -0.08
N ASP A 152 18.50 15.39 -0.56
CA ASP A 152 18.77 15.24 -2.00
C ASP A 152 17.99 14.07 -2.59
N THR A 153 16.89 14.40 -3.29
CA THR A 153 15.99 13.42 -3.89
C THR A 153 16.56 12.70 -5.12
N SER A 154 17.75 13.11 -5.59
CA SER A 154 18.44 12.44 -6.70
C SER A 154 19.40 11.33 -6.25
N THR A 155 19.42 11.03 -4.95
CA THR A 155 20.33 10.06 -4.34
C THR A 155 19.58 8.98 -3.58
N GLY A 156 20.17 7.79 -3.52
CA GLY A 156 19.65 6.69 -2.72
C GLY A 156 19.05 5.56 -3.55
N ALA A 157 18.23 4.75 -2.90
CA ALA A 157 17.64 3.57 -3.50
C ALA A 157 16.11 3.69 -3.47
N GLU A 158 15.49 3.50 -4.62
CA GLU A 158 14.05 3.36 -4.73
C GLU A 158 13.68 1.89 -4.84
N LYS A 159 12.69 1.47 -4.05
CA LYS A 159 12.14 0.12 -4.05
C LYS A 159 10.66 0.22 -4.36
N VAL A 160 10.26 -0.42 -5.44
CA VAL A 160 8.87 -0.64 -5.79
C VAL A 160 8.54 -2.10 -5.50
N SER A 161 7.35 -2.35 -4.93
CA SER A 161 6.91 -3.71 -4.65
C SER A 161 5.40 -3.81 -4.56
N GLY A 162 4.85 -4.96 -4.97
CA GLY A 162 3.42 -5.24 -4.90
C GLY A 162 2.88 -5.77 -6.21
N LEU A 163 1.64 -5.39 -6.51
CA LEU A 163 1.00 -5.64 -7.80
C LEU A 163 1.24 -4.42 -8.68
N GLU A 164 2.23 -4.49 -9.56
CA GLU A 164 2.55 -3.39 -10.48
C GLU A 164 1.52 -3.27 -11.59
N THR A 165 1.01 -4.39 -12.09
CA THR A 165 -0.15 -4.38 -12.98
C THR A 165 -0.86 -5.72 -12.96
N ARG A 166 -2.18 -5.71 -12.84
CA ARG A 166 -3.02 -6.82 -13.28
C ARG A 166 -3.88 -6.31 -14.43
N ALA A 167 -3.85 -7.00 -15.56
CA ALA A 167 -4.71 -6.70 -16.71
C ALA A 167 -5.75 -7.82 -16.89
N TRP A 168 -7.00 -7.48 -17.22
CA TRP A 168 -8.09 -8.43 -17.42
C TRP A 168 -9.15 -7.93 -18.41
N LEU A 169 -9.88 -8.87 -19.03
CA LEU A 169 -10.98 -8.53 -19.93
C LEU A 169 -12.20 -8.01 -19.14
N PRO A 170 -13.06 -7.15 -19.70
CA PRO A 170 -14.28 -6.67 -19.03
C PRO A 170 -15.23 -7.78 -18.55
N GLY A 171 -15.23 -8.94 -19.22
CA GLY A 171 -15.99 -10.13 -18.82
C GLY A 171 -15.32 -11.00 -17.75
N GLY A 172 -14.14 -10.59 -17.25
CA GLY A 172 -13.28 -11.37 -16.36
C GLY A 172 -12.20 -12.16 -17.11
N GLY A 173 -11.29 -12.76 -16.34
CA GLY A 173 -10.11 -13.46 -16.87
C GLY A 173 -8.89 -12.55 -16.90
N THR A 174 -7.89 -12.88 -16.08
CA THR A 174 -6.60 -12.17 -16.07
C THR A 174 -5.84 -12.51 -17.35
N VAL A 175 -5.36 -11.50 -18.07
CA VAL A 175 -4.57 -11.67 -19.31
C VAL A 175 -3.08 -11.48 -19.06
N LEU A 176 -2.71 -10.59 -18.13
CA LEU A 176 -1.33 -10.32 -17.78
C LEU A 176 -1.24 -9.97 -16.29
N THR A 177 -0.16 -10.38 -15.64
CA THR A 177 0.17 -9.96 -14.26
C THR A 177 1.63 -9.59 -14.21
N ASP A 178 1.89 -8.37 -13.78
CA ASP A 178 3.17 -7.84 -13.37
C ASP A 178 3.11 -7.63 -11.86
N ALA A 179 3.92 -8.39 -11.13
CA ALA A 179 3.94 -8.34 -9.69
C ALA A 179 5.30 -8.81 -9.20
N GLY A 180 5.84 -8.09 -8.22
CA GLY A 180 7.16 -8.41 -7.74
C GLY A 180 7.75 -7.29 -6.93
N ARG A 181 9.06 -7.13 -7.12
CA ARG A 181 9.84 -6.07 -6.51
C ARG A 181 11.04 -5.79 -7.39
N PHE A 182 11.26 -4.52 -7.66
CA PHE A 182 12.53 -4.03 -8.17
C PHE A 182 13.12 -2.96 -7.25
N VAL A 183 14.44 -2.87 -7.27
CA VAL A 183 15.21 -1.84 -6.58
C VAL A 183 16.09 -1.16 -7.60
N THR A 184 16.01 0.17 -7.65
CA THR A 184 16.77 1.00 -8.56
C THR A 184 17.64 1.95 -7.76
N ASP A 185 18.89 2.13 -8.18
CA ASP A 185 19.73 3.23 -7.70
C ASP A 185 19.29 4.51 -8.43
N VAL A 186 18.78 5.48 -7.68
CA VAL A 186 18.19 6.70 -8.25
C VAL A 186 19.24 7.61 -8.88
N SER A 187 20.51 7.47 -8.49
CA SER A 187 21.59 8.32 -9.01
C SER A 187 22.09 7.86 -10.38
N THR A 188 22.02 6.56 -10.65
CA THR A 188 22.48 5.95 -11.92
C THR A 188 21.34 5.47 -12.81
N ASP A 189 20.11 5.44 -12.30
CA ASP A 189 18.95 4.80 -12.92
C ASP A 189 19.18 3.29 -13.20
N GLU A 190 20.07 2.67 -12.43
CA GLU A 190 20.42 1.26 -12.60
C GLU A 190 19.54 0.38 -11.72
N VAL A 191 18.97 -0.66 -12.32
CA VAL A 191 18.29 -1.72 -11.58
C VAL A 191 19.31 -2.56 -10.80
N VAL A 192 19.29 -2.42 -9.48
CA VAL A 192 20.17 -3.14 -8.54
C VAL A 192 19.68 -4.56 -8.29
N SER A 193 18.36 -4.77 -8.21
CA SER A 193 17.79 -6.10 -8.02
C SER A 193 16.36 -6.16 -8.51
N ILE A 194 15.99 -7.27 -9.13
CA ILE A 194 14.62 -7.64 -9.52
C ILE A 194 14.27 -8.98 -8.89
N SER A 195 13.01 -9.16 -8.51
CA SER A 195 12.45 -10.46 -8.10
C SER A 195 11.03 -10.62 -8.62
N ALA A 196 10.71 -11.84 -9.05
CA ALA A 196 9.48 -12.22 -9.78
C ALA A 196 9.47 -11.78 -11.25
N HIS A 197 8.33 -11.93 -11.91
CA HIS A 197 8.17 -11.72 -13.35
C HIS A 197 7.58 -10.34 -13.62
N HIS A 198 8.26 -9.57 -14.47
CA HIS A 198 7.92 -8.19 -14.80
C HIS A 198 7.78 -8.03 -16.32
N PRO A 199 6.66 -8.46 -16.92
CA PRO A 199 6.48 -8.45 -18.37
C PRO A 199 6.56 -7.05 -19.00
N PHE A 200 6.23 -5.98 -18.26
CA PHE A 200 6.40 -4.63 -18.78
C PHE A 200 7.87 -4.19 -18.78
N ASP A 201 8.64 -4.58 -17.77
CA ASP A 201 10.09 -4.34 -17.76
C ASP A 201 10.80 -5.13 -18.88
N ASP A 202 10.43 -6.40 -19.06
CA ASP A 202 10.91 -7.22 -20.17
C ASP A 202 10.60 -6.57 -21.54
N TYR A 203 9.42 -5.96 -21.68
CA TYR A 203 9.03 -5.23 -22.89
C TYR A 203 9.80 -3.92 -23.07
N PHE A 204 9.70 -3.00 -22.11
CA PHE A 204 10.20 -1.63 -22.26
C PHE A 204 11.72 -1.52 -22.11
N ARG A 205 12.32 -2.30 -21.20
CA ARG A 205 13.74 -2.21 -20.89
C ARG A 205 14.56 -3.22 -21.68
N LEU A 206 14.07 -4.45 -21.83
CA LEU A 206 14.80 -5.52 -22.54
C LEU A 206 14.40 -5.65 -24.02
N GLY A 207 13.32 -4.99 -24.45
CA GLY A 207 12.84 -5.04 -25.83
C GLY A 207 12.19 -6.38 -26.19
N ASP A 208 11.79 -7.18 -25.21
CA ASP A 208 11.11 -8.46 -25.45
C ASP A 208 9.61 -8.23 -25.72
N ALA A 209 9.29 -8.06 -27.01
CA ALA A 209 7.91 -7.92 -27.47
C ALA A 209 7.00 -9.10 -27.07
N SER A 210 7.56 -10.28 -26.81
CA SER A 210 6.76 -11.46 -26.46
C SER A 210 6.21 -11.39 -25.02
N ALA A 211 6.82 -10.58 -24.15
CA ALA A 211 6.40 -10.43 -22.76
C ALA A 211 4.96 -9.87 -22.61
N VAL A 212 4.52 -9.06 -23.56
CA VAL A 212 3.16 -8.49 -23.61
C VAL A 212 2.24 -9.21 -24.63
N ALA A 213 2.68 -10.34 -25.21
CA ALA A 213 1.86 -11.07 -26.17
C ALA A 213 0.45 -11.45 -25.66
N PRO A 214 0.26 -11.85 -24.38
CA PRO A 214 -1.08 -12.10 -23.84
C PRO A 214 -1.98 -10.86 -23.84
N LEU A 215 -1.42 -9.68 -23.56
CA LEU A 215 -2.14 -8.42 -23.63
C LEU A 215 -2.52 -8.09 -25.08
N CYS A 216 -1.58 -8.24 -26.02
CA CYS A 216 -1.86 -8.02 -27.44
C CYS A 216 -2.94 -8.96 -27.98
N ALA A 217 -2.89 -10.25 -27.63
CA ALA A 217 -3.92 -11.22 -28.03
C ALA A 217 -5.32 -10.89 -27.46
N ALA A 218 -5.39 -10.18 -26.33
CA ALA A 218 -6.64 -9.72 -25.74
C ALA A 218 -7.19 -8.44 -26.41
N LEU A 219 -6.34 -7.73 -27.16
CA LEU A 219 -6.64 -6.44 -27.80
C LEU A 219 -6.84 -6.56 -29.32
N THR A 220 -6.73 -7.76 -29.89
CA THR A 220 -7.00 -8.06 -31.31
C THR A 220 -8.46 -8.33 -31.60
#